data_AF-A0A847GYR6-F1
#
_entry.id   AF-A0A847GYR6-F1
#
_cell.length_a   1.000
_cell.length_b   1.000
_cell.length_c   1.000
_cell.angle_alpha   90.00
_cell.angle_beta   90.00
_cell.angle_gamma   90.00
#
_symmetry.space_group_name_H-M   'P 1'
#
loop_
_entity.id
_entity.type
_entity.pdbx_description
1 polymer ?
#
loop_
_entity_poly.entity_id
_entity_poly.type
_entity_poly.pdbx_seq_one_letter_code
_entity_poly.pdbx_strand_id
1 'polypeptide(L)'
;MKLVFQTDSTNSEYNADCDCAVVEVTPALVKLTRRRAELAKQARRRDRDLWELYFWGRIAEFFDYDLISACEAAFGDPKEAKDWSDGFERDGHAVLPPTADLAALEPHRTECDQMILRCVPGSRRTDIEVAWLTIPKHTDIYITTRDVTLATLETLIAQQTPAKPWRSK
;
A
#
# COMPACT_ATOMS: atom_id res chain seq x y z
N MET A 1 8.46 7.86 3.53
CA MET A 1 7.29 7.56 4.39
C MET A 1 6.86 6.13 4.12
N LYS A 2 6.30 5.43 5.10
CA LYS A 2 5.77 4.07 4.91
C LYS A 2 4.26 4.08 5.13
N LEU A 3 3.55 3.31 4.32
CA LEU A 3 2.13 3.01 4.50
C LEU A 3 1.98 1.58 5.00
N VAL A 4 1.09 1.38 5.97
CA VAL A 4 0.60 0.07 6.40
C VAL A 4 -0.73 -0.17 5.70
N PHE A 5 -0.93 -1.36 5.18
CA PHE A 5 -2.13 -1.81 4.48
C PHE A 5 -2.74 -3.00 5.19
N GLN A 6 -4.07 -3.04 5.24
CA GLN A 6 -4.78 -4.29 5.44
C GLN A 6 -4.58 -5.19 4.22
N THR A 7 -4.63 -6.49 4.43
CA THR A 7 -4.60 -7.47 3.35
C THR A 7 -5.87 -8.33 3.34
N ASP A 8 -6.16 -8.88 2.17
CA ASP A 8 -7.17 -9.89 1.96
C ASP A 8 -6.48 -11.17 1.43
N SER A 9 -6.99 -12.32 1.85
CA SER A 9 -6.55 -13.64 1.39
C SER A 9 -7.57 -14.26 0.44
N THR A 10 -7.10 -14.97 -0.59
CA THR A 10 -7.99 -15.82 -1.40
C THR A 10 -8.55 -17.02 -0.64
N ASN A 11 -8.01 -17.32 0.54
CA ASN A 11 -8.57 -18.28 1.49
C ASN A 11 -9.10 -17.52 2.72
N SER A 12 -10.42 -17.52 2.92
CA SER A 12 -11.06 -16.79 4.02
C SER A 12 -10.74 -17.32 5.42
N GLU A 13 -10.20 -18.54 5.51
CA GLU A 13 -9.88 -19.19 6.78
C GLU A 13 -8.39 -19.16 7.11
N TYR A 14 -7.54 -18.70 6.18
CA TYR A 14 -6.09 -18.72 6.34
C TYR A 14 -5.39 -17.70 5.43
N ASN A 15 -4.49 -16.92 6.01
CA ASN A 15 -3.69 -15.90 5.32
C ASN A 15 -2.17 -16.06 5.52
N ALA A 16 -1.73 -17.19 6.10
CA ALA A 16 -0.32 -17.46 6.41
C ALA A 16 0.35 -16.34 7.21
N ASP A 17 -0.38 -15.80 8.19
CA ASP A 17 0.06 -14.70 9.05
C ASP A 17 0.43 -13.42 8.28
N CYS A 18 -0.01 -13.27 7.02
CA CYS A 18 0.19 -12.05 6.25
C CYS A 18 -1.00 -11.10 6.42
N ASP A 19 -1.27 -10.68 7.67
CA ASP A 19 -2.43 -9.85 8.05
C ASP A 19 -2.34 -8.41 7.55
N CYS A 20 -1.12 -7.93 7.30
CA CYS A 20 -0.88 -6.58 6.85
C CYS A 20 0.37 -6.49 5.96
N ALA A 21 0.52 -5.36 5.29
CA ALA A 21 1.67 -5.10 4.44
C ALA A 21 2.19 -3.68 4.64
N VAL A 22 3.51 -3.52 4.53
CA VAL A 22 4.18 -2.22 4.55
C VAL A 22 4.75 -1.92 3.18
N VAL A 23 4.47 -0.72 2.67
CA VAL A 23 5.06 -0.19 1.44
C VAL A 23 5.79 1.11 1.74
N GLU A 24 7.05 1.18 1.34
CA GLU A 24 7.79 2.44 1.36
C GLU A 24 7.38 3.33 0.19
N VAL A 25 6.70 4.44 0.51
CA VAL A 25 6.28 5.44 -0.47
C VAL A 25 7.46 6.40 -0.73
N THR A 26 8.18 6.11 -1.81
CA THR A 26 9.31 6.91 -2.31
C THR A 26 8.96 7.68 -3.60
N PRO A 27 9.68 8.77 -3.94
CA PRO A 27 9.48 9.46 -5.21
C PRO A 27 9.69 8.54 -6.43
N ALA A 28 10.59 7.57 -6.31
CA ALA A 28 10.83 6.56 -7.35
C ALA A 28 9.64 5.63 -7.53
N LEU A 29 9.04 5.15 -6.43
CA LEU A 29 7.82 4.33 -6.47
C LEU A 29 6.68 5.11 -7.13
N VAL A 30 6.39 6.34 -6.68
CA VAL A 30 5.31 7.15 -7.26
C VAL A 30 5.52 7.43 -8.74
N LYS A 31 6.75 7.74 -9.17
CA LYS A 31 7.10 7.90 -10.58
C LYS A 31 6.85 6.62 -11.39
N LEU A 32 7.23 5.47 -10.84
CA LEU A 32 7.01 4.16 -11.46
C LEU A 32 5.51 3.85 -11.57
N THR A 33 4.75 4.02 -10.50
CA THR A 33 3.30 3.81 -10.44
C THR A 33 2.59 4.70 -11.44
N ARG A 34 2.95 5.98 -11.55
CA ARG A 34 2.40 6.90 -12.56
C ARG A 34 2.64 6.40 -13.97
N ARG A 35 3.86 5.96 -14.29
CA ARG A 35 4.19 5.41 -15.62
C ARG A 35 3.34 4.17 -15.92
N ARG A 36 3.22 3.25 -14.96
CA ARG A 36 2.41 2.04 -15.10
C ARG A 36 0.91 2.37 -15.23
N ALA A 37 0.42 3.37 -14.50
CA ALA A 37 -0.97 3.84 -14.59
C ALA A 37 -1.30 4.40 -15.98
N GLU A 38 -0.39 5.16 -16.60
CA GLU A 38 -0.59 5.61 -17.98
C GLU A 38 -0.60 4.44 -18.98
N LEU A 39 0.21 3.40 -18.77
CA LEU A 39 0.14 2.18 -19.57
C LEU A 39 -1.21 1.47 -19.38
N ALA A 40 -1.70 1.36 -18.14
CA ALA A 40 -3.00 0.76 -17.85
C ALA A 40 -4.16 1.51 -18.53
N LYS A 41 -4.15 2.85 -18.46
CA LYS A 41 -5.13 3.69 -19.17
C LYS A 41 -5.07 3.49 -20.68
N GLN A 42 -3.87 3.42 -21.26
CA GLN A 42 -3.71 3.18 -22.70
C GLN A 42 -4.22 1.79 -23.11
N ALA A 43 -3.94 0.77 -22.30
CA ALA A 43 -4.42 -0.59 -22.54
C ALA A 43 -5.96 -0.66 -22.44
N ARG A 44 -6.56 -0.04 -21.41
CA ARG A 44 -8.02 0.03 -21.22
C ARG A 44 -8.75 0.75 -22.36
N ARG A 45 -8.12 1.71 -23.03
CA ARG A 45 -8.70 2.36 -24.22
C ARG A 45 -8.82 1.40 -25.41
N ARG A 46 -7.95 0.39 -25.48
CA ARG A 46 -7.92 -0.62 -26.55
C ARG A 46 -8.77 -1.84 -26.19
N ASP A 47 -8.80 -2.18 -24.91
CA ASP A 47 -9.61 -3.25 -24.35
C ASP A 47 -10.47 -2.68 -23.22
N ARG A 48 -11.75 -2.44 -23.52
CA ARG A 48 -12.70 -1.87 -22.57
C ARG A 48 -13.10 -2.82 -21.46
N ASP A 49 -12.70 -4.09 -21.52
CA ASP A 49 -12.99 -5.08 -20.49
C ASP A 49 -11.77 -5.36 -19.60
N LEU A 50 -10.59 -4.84 -19.94
CA LEU A 50 -9.36 -4.93 -19.14
C LEU A 50 -9.54 -4.40 -17.72
N TRP A 51 -9.63 -5.28 -16.73
CA TRP A 51 -9.83 -4.90 -15.34
C TRP A 51 -8.51 -4.54 -14.64
N GLU A 52 -7.47 -5.34 -14.84
CA GLU A 52 -6.23 -5.29 -14.07
C GLU A 52 -4.98 -5.50 -14.92
N LEU A 53 -3.87 -4.90 -14.48
CA LEU A 53 -2.53 -5.21 -14.97
C LEU A 53 -1.59 -5.53 -13.81
N TYR A 54 -0.77 -6.56 -14.00
CA TYR A 54 0.17 -7.07 -13.00
C TYR A 54 1.61 -6.76 -13.42
N PHE A 55 2.40 -6.24 -12.48
CA PHE A 55 3.79 -5.91 -12.71
C PHE A 55 4.68 -6.47 -11.61
N TRP A 56 5.60 -7.37 -11.98
CA TRP A 56 6.59 -7.91 -11.07
C TRP A 56 7.41 -6.83 -10.35
N GLY A 57 7.68 -7.06 -9.07
CA GLY A 57 8.58 -6.26 -8.26
C GLY A 57 8.33 -6.45 -6.76
N ARG A 58 9.39 -6.71 -6.00
CA ARG A 58 9.37 -6.75 -4.54
C ARG A 58 9.29 -5.33 -3.99
N ILE A 59 8.08 -4.91 -3.61
CA ILE A 59 7.77 -3.53 -3.18
C ILE A 59 7.12 -3.52 -1.79
N ALA A 60 6.26 -4.49 -1.51
CA ALA A 60 5.60 -4.64 -0.22
C ALA A 60 6.31 -5.70 0.63
N GLU A 61 6.37 -5.45 1.94
CA GLU A 61 6.78 -6.41 2.96
C GLU A 61 5.54 -6.80 3.76
N PHE A 62 5.34 -8.09 4.04
CA PHE A 62 4.13 -8.59 4.67
C PHE A 62 4.42 -9.01 6.10
N PHE A 63 3.49 -8.73 7.00
CA PHE A 63 3.63 -8.94 8.45
C PHE A 63 2.33 -9.51 9.02
N ASP A 64 2.44 -10.11 10.19
CA ASP A 64 1.32 -10.52 11.01
C ASP A 64 0.71 -9.32 11.76
N TYR A 65 -0.32 -9.60 12.56
CA TYR A 65 -1.02 -8.60 13.34
C TYR A 65 -0.16 -7.92 14.43
N ASP A 66 1.04 -8.44 14.76
CA ASP A 66 1.93 -7.79 15.73
C ASP A 66 2.38 -6.41 15.23
N LEU A 67 2.42 -6.19 13.90
CA LEU A 67 2.67 -4.87 13.32
C LEU A 67 1.61 -3.85 13.74
N ILE A 68 0.33 -4.23 13.76
CA ILE A 68 -0.75 -3.31 14.14
C ILE A 68 -0.61 -2.95 15.62
N SER A 69 -0.34 -3.93 16.47
CA SER A 69 -0.07 -3.72 17.90
C SER A 69 1.14 -2.80 18.11
N ALA A 70 2.21 -2.97 17.33
CA ALA A 70 3.39 -2.11 17.38
C ALA A 70 3.08 -0.66 16.91
N CYS A 71 2.20 -0.49 15.93
CA CYS A 71 1.75 0.83 15.48
C CYS A 71 0.92 1.53 16.56
N GLU A 72 -0.02 0.83 17.21
CA GLU A 72 -0.83 1.39 18.30
C GLU A 72 0.04 1.79 19.50
N ALA A 73 0.99 0.92 19.89
CA ALA A 73 1.92 1.18 20.99
C ALA A 73 2.93 2.30 20.70
N ALA A 74 3.13 2.66 19.42
CA ALA A 74 4.00 3.76 19.02
C ALA A 74 3.43 5.13 19.42
N PHE A 75 2.11 5.21 19.68
CA PHE A 75 1.45 6.41 20.19
C PHE A 75 1.49 6.42 21.72
N GLY A 76 1.94 7.54 22.30
CA GLY A 76 1.92 7.74 23.75
C GLY A 76 0.54 8.11 24.31
N ASP A 77 -0.38 8.57 23.45
CA ASP A 77 -1.76 8.91 23.79
C ASP A 77 -2.72 7.83 23.26
N PRO A 78 -3.51 7.16 24.13
CA PRO A 78 -4.52 6.18 23.71
C PRO A 78 -5.53 6.71 22.71
N LYS A 79 -5.82 8.02 22.72
CA LYS A 79 -6.74 8.63 21.76
C LYS A 79 -6.12 8.66 20.36
N GLU A 80 -4.84 9.02 20.23
CA GLU A 80 -4.14 9.04 18.95
C GLU A 80 -3.99 7.63 18.38
N ALA A 81 -3.69 6.64 19.23
CA ALA A 81 -3.70 5.23 18.84
C ALA A 81 -5.04 4.82 18.25
N LYS A 82 -6.14 5.15 18.95
CA LYS A 82 -7.49 4.84 18.48
C LYS A 82 -7.84 5.56 17.17
N ASP A 83 -7.52 6.86 17.07
CA ASP A 83 -7.78 7.65 15.86
C ASP A 83 -7.01 7.08 14.65
N TRP A 84 -5.79 6.56 14.87
CA TRP A 84 -5.01 5.86 13.86
C TRP A 84 -5.66 4.53 13.45
N SER A 85 -6.03 3.68 14.41
CA SER A 85 -6.65 2.37 14.13
C SER A 85 -8.01 2.53 13.44
N ASP A 86 -8.85 3.47 13.88
CA ASP A 86 -10.11 3.80 13.21
C ASP A 86 -9.89 4.26 11.77
N GLY A 87 -8.80 5.00 11.51
CA GLY A 87 -8.39 5.40 10.17
C GLY A 87 -7.95 4.23 9.31
N PHE A 88 -7.10 3.36 9.86
CA PHE A 88 -6.62 2.14 9.21
C PHE A 88 -7.77 1.21 8.81
N GLU A 89 -8.72 0.97 9.73
CA GLU A 89 -9.91 0.13 9.47
C GLU A 89 -10.85 0.74 8.43
N ARG A 90 -11.06 2.05 8.48
CA ARG A 90 -11.96 2.74 7.55
C ARG A 90 -11.39 2.80 6.13
N ASP A 91 -10.11 3.15 6.02
CA ASP A 91 -9.48 3.47 4.73
C ASP A 91 -8.72 2.26 4.15
N GLY A 92 -8.57 1.17 4.92
CA GLY A 92 -7.81 -0.03 4.55
C GLY A 92 -6.28 0.17 4.57
N HIS A 93 -5.82 1.37 4.91
CA HIS A 93 -4.42 1.73 5.00
C HIS A 93 -4.22 2.96 5.90
N ALA A 94 -3.03 3.08 6.48
CA ALA A 94 -2.63 4.22 7.30
C ALA A 94 -1.13 4.49 7.18
N VAL A 95 -0.70 5.69 7.56
CA VAL A 95 0.74 6.01 7.62
C VAL A 95 1.36 5.27 8.79
N LEU A 96 2.49 4.58 8.57
CA LEU A 96 3.25 3.94 9.64
C LEU A 96 3.69 5.02 10.65
N PRO A 97 3.38 4.88 11.95
CA PRO A 97 3.85 5.81 12.96
C PRO A 97 5.38 5.87 12.98
N PRO A 98 6.00 7.07 13.08
CA PRO A 98 7.45 7.23 12.94
C PRO A 98 8.25 6.55 14.08
N THR A 99 7.60 6.31 15.22
CA THR A 99 8.16 5.66 16.41
C THR A 99 7.91 4.15 16.43
N ALA A 100 7.17 3.59 15.47
CA ALA A 100 6.95 2.15 15.39
C ALA A 100 8.25 1.44 15.00
N ASP A 101 8.68 0.48 15.83
CA ASP A 101 9.91 -0.28 15.61
C ASP A 101 9.68 -1.43 14.64
N LEU A 102 9.67 -1.11 13.34
CA LEU A 102 9.55 -2.12 12.29
C LEU A 102 10.74 -3.09 12.27
N ALA A 103 11.90 -2.71 12.80
CA ALA A 103 13.09 -3.57 12.79
C ALA A 103 13.02 -4.69 13.84
N ALA A 104 12.15 -4.55 14.85
CA ALA A 104 11.85 -5.60 15.80
C ALA A 104 10.90 -6.69 15.24
N LEU A 105 10.30 -6.45 14.07
CA LEU A 105 9.36 -7.34 13.42
C LEU A 105 10.03 -8.00 12.21
N GLU A 106 9.85 -9.31 12.05
CA GLU A 106 10.37 -10.04 10.90
C GLU A 106 9.27 -10.13 9.83
N PRO A 107 9.50 -9.61 8.61
CA PRO A 107 8.53 -9.77 7.53
C PRO A 107 8.45 -11.24 7.08
N HIS A 108 7.23 -11.69 6.74
CA HIS A 108 7.02 -13.01 6.19
C HIS A 108 7.77 -13.18 4.86
N ARG A 109 8.24 -14.41 4.65
CA ARG A 109 8.87 -14.78 3.38
C ARG A 109 7.80 -15.06 2.34
N THR A 110 7.89 -14.33 1.25
CA THR A 110 6.93 -14.42 0.17
C THR A 110 7.61 -14.66 -1.16
N GLU A 111 6.81 -14.92 -2.19
CA GLU A 111 7.23 -15.01 -3.57
C GLU A 111 6.18 -14.43 -4.49
N CYS A 112 6.55 -14.30 -5.76
CA CYS A 112 5.67 -13.76 -6.77
C CYS A 112 5.16 -12.31 -6.46
N ASP A 113 6.03 -11.47 -5.88
CA ASP A 113 5.66 -10.09 -5.54
C ASP A 113 5.29 -9.27 -6.79
N GLN A 114 4.08 -8.70 -6.77
CA GLN A 114 3.52 -7.93 -7.87
C GLN A 114 2.84 -6.66 -7.39
N MET A 115 2.94 -5.61 -8.21
CA MET A 115 2.05 -4.46 -8.15
C MET A 115 0.87 -4.70 -9.09
N ILE A 116 -0.34 -4.50 -8.58
CA ILE A 116 -1.59 -4.56 -9.34
C ILE A 116 -2.05 -3.13 -9.62
N LEU A 117 -2.40 -2.84 -10.88
CA LEU A 117 -3.13 -1.64 -11.25
C LEU A 117 -4.54 -1.99 -11.72
N ARG A 118 -5.56 -1.49 -11.01
CA ARG A 118 -6.97 -1.72 -11.32
C ARG A 118 -7.57 -0.53 -12.05
N CYS A 119 -8.23 -0.76 -13.17
CA CYS A 119 -8.94 0.26 -13.94
C CYS A 119 -10.40 0.35 -13.46
N VAL A 120 -10.69 1.20 -12.48
CA VAL A 120 -12.02 1.26 -11.85
C VAL A 120 -13.01 2.11 -12.66
N PRO A 121 -14.07 1.53 -13.23
CA PRO A 121 -15.06 2.28 -14.01
C PRO A 121 -15.90 3.20 -13.11
N GLY A 122 -16.15 4.44 -13.56
CA GLY A 122 -17.15 5.32 -12.95
C GLY A 122 -16.66 6.22 -11.82
N SER A 123 -15.43 6.04 -11.31
CA SER A 123 -14.81 7.03 -10.44
C SER A 123 -14.43 8.27 -11.26
N ARG A 124 -15.16 9.38 -11.09
CA ARG A 124 -14.84 10.67 -11.74
C ARG A 124 -13.52 11.30 -11.23
N ARG A 125 -12.86 10.69 -10.22
CA ARG A 125 -11.66 11.24 -9.57
C ARG A 125 -10.42 10.36 -9.71
N THR A 126 -10.56 9.06 -9.95
CA THR A 126 -9.42 8.12 -9.99
C THR A 126 -9.67 6.98 -10.96
N ASP A 127 -9.06 7.07 -12.15
CA ASP A 127 -9.17 6.02 -13.17
C ASP A 127 -8.39 4.74 -12.81
N ILE A 128 -7.47 4.82 -11.83
CA ILE A 128 -6.54 3.76 -11.47
C ILE A 128 -6.38 3.66 -9.96
N GLU A 129 -6.59 2.45 -9.44
CA GLU A 129 -6.25 2.03 -8.08
C GLU A 129 -5.03 1.10 -8.11
N VAL A 130 -4.30 1.08 -7.01
CA VAL A 130 -3.02 0.37 -6.85
C VAL A 130 -3.13 -0.56 -5.66
N ALA A 131 -2.71 -1.80 -5.83
CA ALA A 131 -2.52 -2.75 -4.74
C ALA A 131 -1.23 -3.53 -4.95
N TRP A 132 -0.85 -4.33 -3.97
CA TRP A 132 0.28 -5.24 -4.04
C TRP A 132 -0.18 -6.64 -3.70
N LEU A 133 0.37 -7.62 -4.42
CA LEU A 133 0.07 -9.02 -4.26
C LEU A 133 1.34 -9.80 -4.03
N THR A 134 1.20 -10.87 -3.27
CA THR A 134 2.24 -11.87 -3.08
C THR A 134 1.65 -13.25 -2.84
N ILE A 135 2.52 -14.25 -2.81
CA ILE A 135 2.22 -15.63 -2.40
C ILE A 135 3.13 -15.96 -1.20
N PRO A 136 2.60 -16.27 -0.01
CA PRO A 136 3.39 -16.74 1.11
C PRO A 136 4.13 -18.03 0.74
N LYS A 137 5.39 -18.17 1.18
CA LYS A 137 6.21 -19.34 0.84
C LYS A 137 5.52 -20.65 1.22
N HIS A 138 5.60 -21.62 0.32
CA HIS A 138 5.03 -22.97 0.50
C HIS A 138 3.49 -23.01 0.56
N THR A 139 2.83 -22.01 -0.03
CA THR A 139 1.37 -21.96 -0.18
C THR A 139 1.00 -21.64 -1.64
N ASP A 140 -0.24 -21.92 -2.01
CA ASP A 140 -0.83 -21.48 -3.30
C ASP A 140 -1.89 -20.38 -3.06
N ILE A 141 -1.69 -19.57 -2.02
CA ILE A 141 -2.65 -18.56 -1.57
C ILE A 141 -2.15 -17.19 -1.96
N TYR A 142 -3.05 -16.38 -2.50
CA TYR A 142 -2.75 -15.02 -2.86
C TYR A 142 -3.14 -14.09 -1.72
N ILE A 143 -2.18 -13.30 -1.28
CA ILE A 143 -2.40 -12.21 -0.34
C ILE A 143 -2.31 -10.91 -1.11
N THR A 144 -3.34 -10.08 -0.99
CA THR A 144 -3.43 -8.79 -1.70
C THR A 144 -3.71 -7.68 -0.72
N THR A 145 -3.02 -6.55 -0.84
CA THR A 145 -3.33 -5.36 -0.04
C THR A 145 -4.67 -4.76 -0.44
N ARG A 146 -5.30 -4.02 0.48
CA ARG A 146 -6.31 -3.04 0.11
C ARG A 146 -5.76 -2.03 -0.90
N ASP A 147 -6.69 -1.41 -1.61
CA ASP A 147 -6.40 -0.52 -2.71
C ASP A 147 -6.05 0.88 -2.21
N VAL A 148 -5.13 1.54 -2.91
CA VAL A 148 -4.82 2.95 -2.74
C VAL A 148 -4.78 3.66 -4.07
N THR A 149 -5.22 4.91 -4.07
CA THR A 149 -5.21 5.71 -5.29
C THR A 149 -3.82 6.28 -5.57
N LEU A 150 -3.48 6.46 -6.86
CA LEU A 150 -2.25 7.17 -7.23
C LEU A 150 -2.21 8.59 -6.63
N ALA A 151 -3.36 9.27 -6.55
CA ALA A 151 -3.46 10.60 -5.98
C ALA A 151 -3.09 10.63 -4.49
N THR A 152 -3.48 9.60 -3.73
CA THR A 152 -3.07 9.43 -2.32
C THR A 152 -1.56 9.30 -2.23
N LEU A 153 -0.94 8.42 -3.04
CA LEU A 153 0.52 8.25 -3.05
C LEU A 153 1.27 9.54 -3.42
N GLU A 154 0.76 10.30 -4.38
CA GLU A 154 1.33 11.59 -4.78
C GLU A 154 1.24 12.64 -3.67
N THR A 155 0.12 12.68 -2.95
CA THR A 155 -0.10 13.59 -1.81
C THR A 155 0.90 13.32 -0.69
N LEU A 156 1.15 12.04 -0.37
CA LEU A 156 2.09 11.64 0.68
C LEU A 156 3.54 12.02 0.35
N ILE A 157 3.94 11.97 -0.92
CA ILE A 157 5.27 12.46 -1.35
C ILE A 157 5.35 13.98 -1.27
N ALA A 158 4.29 14.69 -1.65
CA ALA A 158 4.27 16.16 -1.59
C ALA A 158 4.44 16.66 -0.15
N GLN A 159 3.82 15.99 0.83
CA GLN A 159 3.95 16.30 2.26
C GLN A 159 5.38 16.07 2.81
N GLN A 160 6.18 15.21 2.17
CA GLN A 160 7.57 14.94 2.58
C GLN A 160 8.57 15.97 2.06
N THR A 161 8.22 16.77 1.04
CA THR A 161 9.16 17.73 0.45
C THR A 161 9.02 19.08 1.18
N PRO A 162 10.03 19.55 1.93
CA PRO A 162 9.95 20.87 2.56
C PRO A 162 9.80 21.95 1.47
N ALA A 163 8.93 22.93 1.72
CA ALA A 163 8.74 24.06 0.82
C ALA A 163 10.10 24.71 0.51
N LYS A 164 10.42 24.85 -0.78
CA LYS A 164 11.68 25.44 -1.24
C LYS A 164 11.81 26.83 -0.58
N PRO A 165 12.89 27.12 0.18
CA PRO A 165 13.02 28.43 0.81
C PRO A 165 13.00 29.51 -0.28
N TRP A 166 12.07 30.45 -0.13
CA TRP A 166 11.88 31.55 -1.06
C TRP A 166 13.19 32.34 -1.12
N ARG A 167 13.86 32.36 -2.28
CA ARG A 167 15.07 33.16 -2.46
C ARG A 167 14.65 34.63 -2.51
N SER A 168 14.82 35.35 -1.41
CA SER A 168 14.82 36.81 -1.42
C SER A 168 15.94 37.27 -2.35
N LYS A 169 15.58 37.95 -3.43
CA LYS A 169 16.52 38.70 -4.28
C LYS A 169 16.89 40.00 -3.60
#